data_AF-A0ABD3NT64-F1
#
_entry.id   AF-A0ABD3NT64-F1
#
_cell.length_a   1.000
_cell.length_b   1.000
_cell.length_c   1.000
_cell.angle_alpha   90.00
_cell.angle_beta   90.00
_cell.angle_gamma   90.00
#
_symmetry.space_group_name_H-M   'P 1'
#
loop_
_entity.id
_entity.type
_entity.pdbx_description
1 polymer ?
#
loop_
_entity_poly.entity_id
_entity_poly.type
_entity_poly.pdbx_seq_one_letter_code
_entity_poly.pdbx_strand_id
1 'polypeptide(L)'
;MHVHWMWGSLSARGQMGGTPCQFVSHTPPATRKKSKSWIRCVLEVVKCEPIAISKDDGHSYDPGGRAHYQSTIRLVTGRKHQVRAQLASLGCPLIRDTLYEPISGLTLESLDDEDAEGRMDEALSRVRVPTEPIGLQAHAILFAGVRAKARTPWWGDGRS
;
A
#
# COMPACT_ATOMS: atom_id res chain seq x y z
N MET A 1 -0.28 7.69 -14.20
CA MET A 1 -1.57 7.37 -13.54
C MET A 1 -1.68 5.87 -13.39
N HIS A 2 -1.77 5.34 -12.17
CA HIS A 2 -1.87 3.90 -11.91
C HIS A 2 -3.31 3.52 -11.57
N VAL A 3 -3.80 2.47 -12.21
CA VAL A 3 -5.19 2.02 -12.09
C VAL A 3 -5.17 0.57 -11.65
N HIS A 4 -5.84 0.29 -10.54
CA HIS A 4 -6.05 -1.08 -10.07
C HIS A 4 -7.52 -1.29 -9.73
N TRP A 5 -7.94 -2.54 -9.75
CA TRP A 5 -9.24 -2.97 -9.27
C TRP A 5 -9.07 -3.63 -7.91
N MET A 6 -9.85 -3.19 -6.92
CA MET A 6 -9.83 -3.78 -5.58
C MET A 6 -11.16 -4.47 -5.29
N TRP A 7 -11.10 -5.60 -4.57
CA TRP A 7 -12.29 -6.35 -4.19
C TRP A 7 -13.24 -5.49 -3.33
N GLY A 8 -14.52 -5.52 -3.69
CA GLY A 8 -15.52 -4.57 -3.23
C GLY A 8 -16.18 -4.90 -1.91
N SER A 9 -16.12 -6.15 -1.42
CA SER A 9 -16.73 -6.50 -0.14
C SER A 9 -15.91 -5.92 1.01
N LEU A 10 -16.39 -4.80 1.55
CA LEU A 10 -15.98 -4.31 2.86
C LEU A 10 -16.90 -4.93 3.89
N SER A 11 -16.34 -5.46 4.98
CA SER A 11 -17.10 -5.71 6.20
C SER A 11 -17.88 -4.43 6.56
N ALA A 12 -19.12 -4.59 7.00
CA ALA A 12 -19.94 -3.48 7.49
C ALA A 12 -19.12 -2.65 8.50
N ARG A 13 -19.32 -1.32 8.50
CA ARG A 13 -18.74 -0.44 9.53
C ARG A 13 -19.05 -1.04 10.91
N GLY A 14 -18.03 -1.33 11.71
CA GLY A 14 -18.21 -1.69 13.12
C GLY A 14 -17.60 -3.01 13.61
N GLN A 15 -16.95 -3.83 12.77
CA GLN A 15 -16.16 -4.94 13.31
C GLN A 15 -14.78 -4.46 13.76
N MET A 16 -14.48 -4.64 15.06
CA MET A 16 -13.14 -4.51 15.62
C MET A 16 -12.25 -5.60 15.02
N GLY A 17 -11.05 -5.21 14.59
CA GLY A 17 -10.20 -6.00 13.70
C GLY A 17 -10.15 -5.33 12.33
N GLY A 18 -8.97 -4.94 11.89
CA GLY A 18 -8.79 -4.31 10.58
C GLY A 18 -9.46 -5.10 9.46
N THR A 19 -9.80 -4.45 8.35
CA THR A 19 -10.30 -5.19 7.18
C THR A 19 -9.19 -6.14 6.72
N PRO A 20 -9.50 -7.39 6.33
CA PRO A 20 -8.53 -8.31 5.73
C PRO A 20 -7.76 -7.64 4.60
N CYS A 21 -6.57 -8.17 4.31
CA CYS A 21 -5.79 -7.76 3.14
C CYS A 21 -6.68 -7.74 1.89
N GLN A 22 -6.56 -6.67 1.11
CA GLN A 22 -7.36 -6.51 -0.09
C GLN A 22 -6.60 -7.05 -1.28
N PHE A 23 -7.22 -8.00 -2.00
CA PHE A 23 -6.71 -8.44 -3.28
C PHE A 23 -6.89 -7.36 -4.34
N VAL A 24 -5.91 -7.30 -5.23
CA VAL A 24 -5.78 -6.29 -6.27
C VAL A 24 -5.54 -6.99 -7.61
N SER A 25 -6.15 -6.49 -8.67
CA SER A 25 -5.87 -6.90 -10.05
C SER A 25 -5.58 -5.68 -10.92
N HIS A 26 -4.65 -5.87 -11.86
CA HIS A 26 -4.35 -4.89 -12.92
C HIS A 26 -5.34 -5.01 -14.08
N THR A 27 -5.95 -6.19 -14.23
CA THR A 27 -6.86 -6.50 -15.33
C THR A 27 -8.28 -6.02 -15.01
N PRO A 28 -8.92 -5.26 -15.92
CA PRO A 28 -10.32 -4.91 -15.74
C PRO A 28 -11.22 -6.15 -15.74
N PRO A 29 -12.28 -6.19 -14.90
CA PRO A 29 -13.22 -7.31 -14.89
C PRO A 29 -13.82 -7.54 -16.28
N ALA A 30 -13.73 -8.78 -16.78
CA ALA A 30 -14.14 -9.15 -18.14
C ALA A 30 -15.63 -8.89 -18.46
N THR A 31 -16.49 -8.74 -17.44
CA THR A 31 -17.91 -8.46 -17.63
C THR A 31 -18.46 -7.48 -16.60
N ARG A 32 -19.55 -6.78 -16.96
CA ARG A 32 -20.31 -5.90 -16.05
C ARG A 32 -20.86 -6.61 -14.82
N LYS A 33 -21.12 -7.91 -14.91
CA LYS A 33 -21.56 -8.72 -13.76
C LYS A 33 -20.40 -8.95 -12.79
N LYS A 34 -19.22 -9.31 -13.29
CA LYS A 34 -17.99 -9.43 -12.49
C LYS A 34 -17.57 -8.08 -11.92
N SER A 35 -17.72 -6.98 -12.66
CA SER A 35 -17.34 -5.64 -12.17
C SER A 35 -18.14 -5.15 -10.96
N LYS A 36 -19.28 -5.75 -10.61
CA LYS A 36 -20.04 -5.39 -9.41
C LYS A 36 -19.30 -5.70 -8.11
N SER A 37 -18.41 -6.70 -8.12
CA SER A 37 -17.59 -7.07 -6.96
C SER A 37 -16.25 -6.33 -6.94
N TRP A 38 -15.98 -5.45 -7.90
CA TRP A 38 -14.70 -4.74 -8.03
C TRP A 38 -14.92 -3.23 -8.08
N ILE A 39 -14.08 -2.50 -7.36
CA ILE A 39 -14.10 -1.04 -7.36
C ILE A 39 -12.80 -0.55 -7.98
N ARG A 40 -12.93 0.31 -8.99
CA ARG A 40 -11.77 0.96 -9.62
C ARG A 40 -11.13 1.91 -8.62
N CYS A 41 -9.84 1.74 -8.39
CA CYS A 41 -9.03 2.55 -7.50
C CYS A 41 -7.91 3.20 -8.29
N VAL A 42 -7.78 4.51 -8.12
CA VAL A 42 -6.89 5.32 -8.93
C VAL A 42 -6.06 6.22 -8.02
N LEU A 43 -4.75 6.19 -8.27
CA LEU A 43 -3.80 7.13 -7.71
C LEU A 43 -2.80 7.56 -8.78
N GLU A 44 -2.13 8.66 -8.53
CA GLU A 44 -1.05 9.16 -9.37
C GLU A 44 0.20 9.37 -8.52
N VAL A 45 1.32 8.79 -8.96
CA VAL A 45 2.64 9.12 -8.43
C VAL A 45 3.09 10.40 -9.11
N VAL A 46 3.17 11.49 -8.35
CA VAL A 46 3.54 12.83 -8.81
C VAL A 46 5.06 13.02 -8.78
N LYS A 47 5.71 12.39 -7.81
CA LYS A 47 7.16 12.43 -7.61
C LYS A 47 7.63 11.10 -7.02
N CYS A 48 8.79 10.62 -7.42
CA CYS A 48 9.43 9.45 -6.82
C CYS A 48 10.94 9.68 -6.84
N GLU A 49 11.58 9.64 -5.67
CA GLU A 49 13.01 9.93 -5.51
C GLU A 49 13.64 8.90 -4.59
N PRO A 50 14.88 8.46 -4.86
CA PRO A 50 15.60 7.62 -3.91
C PRO A 50 15.87 8.40 -2.62
N ILE A 51 15.81 7.69 -1.49
CA ILE A 51 16.17 8.24 -0.18
C ILE A 51 17.14 7.29 0.52
N ALA A 52 18.06 7.86 1.29
CA ALA A 52 18.86 7.12 2.25
C ALA A 52 18.16 7.19 3.62
N ILE A 53 17.99 6.04 4.27
CA ILE A 53 17.53 5.97 5.65
C ILE A 53 18.67 5.34 6.44
N SER A 54 19.18 6.00 7.48
CA SER A 54 20.22 5.41 8.32
C SER A 54 19.60 4.65 9.48
N LYS A 55 20.27 3.57 9.90
CA LYS A 55 19.93 2.86 11.14
C LYS A 55 20.15 3.74 12.38
N ASP A 56 21.06 4.71 12.27
CA ASP A 56 21.48 5.59 13.36
C ASP A 56 20.58 6.83 13.52
N ASP A 57 19.59 7.03 12.63
CA ASP A 57 18.66 8.17 12.68
C ASP A 57 17.67 8.10 13.86
N GLY A 58 17.83 7.13 14.78
CA GLY A 58 17.00 7.01 15.99
C GLY A 58 15.59 6.49 15.73
N HIS A 59 15.29 6.05 14.51
CA HIS A 59 13.95 5.58 14.10
C HIS A 59 13.77 4.06 14.21
N SER A 60 14.77 3.32 14.69
CA SER A 60 14.76 1.85 14.91
C SER A 60 14.49 1.01 13.65
N TYR A 61 14.52 1.62 12.47
CA TYR A 61 14.29 0.94 11.20
C TYR A 61 15.62 0.48 10.65
N ASP A 62 15.76 -0.82 10.38
CA ASP A 62 16.93 -1.34 9.68
C ASP A 62 16.63 -1.37 8.16
N PRO A 63 17.21 -0.46 7.36
CA PRO A 63 17.02 -0.46 5.91
C PRO A 63 17.64 -1.71 5.25
N GLY A 64 18.56 -2.39 5.94
CA GLY A 64 19.41 -3.43 5.37
C GLY A 64 20.15 -2.92 4.12
N GLY A 65 20.22 -3.77 3.09
CA GLY A 65 20.75 -3.40 1.77
C GLY A 65 19.69 -3.04 0.73
N ARG A 66 18.45 -2.73 1.15
CA ARG A 66 17.35 -2.43 0.22
C ARG A 66 17.43 -0.96 -0.23
N ALA A 67 17.05 -0.69 -1.47
CA ALA A 67 16.85 0.67 -1.95
C ALA A 67 15.49 1.20 -1.49
N HIS A 68 15.45 2.45 -1.02
CA HIS A 68 14.22 3.11 -0.59
C HIS A 68 13.90 4.30 -1.46
N TYR A 69 12.61 4.54 -1.66
CA TYR A 69 12.12 5.64 -2.46
C TYR A 69 11.03 6.40 -1.71
N GLN A 70 11.10 7.72 -1.75
CA GLN A 70 10.02 8.59 -1.33
C GLN A 70 9.13 8.93 -2.51
N SER A 71 7.89 8.48 -2.46
CA SER A 71 6.87 8.80 -3.46
C SER A 71 5.87 9.84 -2.95
N THR A 72 5.64 10.89 -3.72
CA THR A 72 4.52 11.81 -3.52
C THR A 72 3.33 11.33 -4.35
N ILE A 73 2.23 10.99 -3.68
CA ILE A 73 1.06 10.38 -4.31
C ILE A 73 -0.14 11.32 -4.22
N ARG A 74 -0.80 11.54 -5.35
CA ARG A 74 -2.10 12.19 -5.43
C ARG A 74 -3.19 11.12 -5.52
N LEU A 75 -4.04 11.07 -4.50
CA LEU A 75 -5.20 10.19 -4.47
C LEU A 75 -6.31 10.76 -5.37
N VAL A 76 -6.77 9.95 -6.32
CA VAL A 76 -7.96 10.27 -7.15
C VAL A 76 -9.21 9.63 -6.53
N THR A 77 -9.06 8.43 -5.97
CA THR A 77 -10.07 7.75 -5.15
C THR A 77 -9.58 7.58 -3.71
N GLY A 78 -10.51 7.39 -2.76
CA GLY A 78 -10.21 7.29 -1.33
C GLY A 78 -10.72 6.00 -0.69
N ARG A 79 -10.19 4.83 -1.10
CA ARG A 79 -10.55 3.54 -0.48
C ARG A 79 -9.67 3.23 0.73
N LYS A 80 -10.21 2.40 1.64
CA LYS A 80 -9.47 1.93 2.82
C LYS A 80 -8.17 1.25 2.35
N HIS A 81 -7.05 1.66 2.93
CA HIS A 81 -5.72 1.11 2.62
C HIS A 81 -5.31 1.17 1.14
N GLN A 82 -5.94 2.02 0.32
CA GLN A 82 -5.71 2.05 -1.13
C GLN A 82 -4.23 2.17 -1.50
N VAL A 83 -3.51 3.13 -0.92
CA VAL A 83 -2.07 3.33 -1.20
C VAL A 83 -1.26 2.08 -0.84
N ARG A 84 -1.52 1.53 0.35
CA ARG A 84 -0.81 0.36 0.91
C ARG A 84 -0.96 -0.85 -0.01
N ALA A 85 -2.21 -1.17 -0.38
CA ALA A 85 -2.54 -2.31 -1.23
C ALA A 85 -1.98 -2.15 -2.66
N GLN A 86 -2.16 -0.97 -3.27
CA GLN A 86 -1.69 -0.74 -4.65
C GLN A 86 -0.16 -0.80 -4.74
N LEU A 87 0.56 -0.20 -3.79
CA LEU A 87 2.03 -0.24 -3.80
C LEU A 87 2.59 -1.63 -3.51
N ALA A 88 2.01 -2.36 -2.55
CA ALA A 88 2.38 -3.76 -2.31
C ALA A 88 2.09 -4.67 -3.51
N SER A 89 0.98 -4.47 -4.23
CA SER A 89 0.70 -5.25 -5.45
C SER A 89 1.72 -4.99 -6.57
N LEU A 90 2.39 -3.84 -6.58
CA LEU A 90 3.49 -3.52 -7.49
C LEU A 90 4.84 -4.10 -7.04
N GLY A 91 4.89 -4.83 -5.91
CA GLY A 91 6.14 -5.31 -5.34
C GLY A 91 6.91 -4.25 -4.54
N CYS A 92 6.32 -3.07 -4.32
CA CYS A 92 6.96 -1.94 -3.64
C CYS A 92 6.18 -1.56 -2.36
N PRO A 93 6.13 -2.43 -1.33
CA PRO A 93 5.31 -2.19 -0.15
C PRO A 93 5.86 -1.00 0.66
N LEU A 94 4.99 -0.40 1.46
CA LEU A 94 5.42 0.67 2.36
C LEU A 94 6.34 0.13 3.45
N ILE A 95 7.28 0.96 3.89
CA ILE A 95 8.17 0.65 5.00
C ILE A 95 7.34 0.30 6.25
N ARG A 96 7.69 -0.82 6.90
CA ARG A 96 7.05 -1.35 8.12
C ARG A 96 5.58 -1.74 7.96
N ASP A 97 5.08 -1.86 6.73
CA ASP A 97 3.71 -2.30 6.52
C ASP A 97 3.59 -3.81 6.66
N THR A 98 3.62 -4.31 7.90
CA THR A 98 3.51 -5.75 8.23
C THR A 98 2.20 -6.39 7.78
N LEU A 99 1.22 -5.61 7.31
CA LEU A 99 -0.04 -6.11 6.79
C LEU A 99 0.09 -6.47 5.31
N TYR A 100 0.79 -5.64 4.53
CA TYR A 100 0.87 -5.78 3.07
C TYR A 100 2.24 -6.19 2.55
N GLU A 101 3.33 -5.96 3.29
CA GLU A 101 4.68 -6.40 2.92
C GLU A 101 4.76 -7.91 2.71
N PRO A 102 4.19 -8.78 3.57
CA PRO A 102 4.29 -10.24 3.37
C PRO A 102 3.64 -10.74 2.08
N ILE A 103 2.61 -10.04 1.60
CA ILE A 103 1.86 -10.38 0.39
C ILE A 103 2.24 -9.49 -0.80
N SER A 104 3.37 -8.78 -0.69
CA SER A 104 3.85 -7.90 -1.74
C SER A 104 4.17 -8.69 -3.01
N GLY A 105 3.69 -8.21 -4.16
CA GLY A 105 3.81 -8.90 -5.45
C GLY A 105 2.87 -10.11 -5.63
N LEU A 106 2.07 -10.48 -4.62
CA LEU A 106 1.00 -11.45 -4.78
C LEU A 106 -0.24 -10.73 -5.35
N THR A 107 -0.47 -10.91 -6.65
CA THR A 107 -1.68 -10.44 -7.35
C THR A 107 -2.57 -11.63 -7.68
N LEU A 108 -3.82 -11.39 -8.08
CA LEU A 108 -4.66 -12.51 -8.55
C LEU A 108 -4.03 -13.24 -9.74
N GLU A 109 -3.29 -12.53 -10.58
CA GLU A 109 -2.64 -13.13 -11.75
C GLU A 109 -1.41 -13.99 -11.37
N SER A 110 -0.80 -13.80 -10.19
CA SER A 110 0.34 -14.61 -9.75
C SER A 110 -0.05 -15.88 -8.99
N LEU A 111 -1.36 -16.20 -8.98
CA LEU A 111 -1.94 -17.36 -8.29
C LEU A 111 -2.32 -18.53 -9.21
N ASP A 112 -1.88 -18.50 -10.47
CA ASP A 112 -2.26 -19.51 -11.48
C ASP A 112 -1.35 -20.77 -11.48
N ASP A 113 -0.31 -20.83 -10.65
CA ASP A 113 0.66 -21.94 -10.57
C ASP A 113 0.39 -22.89 -9.37
N GLU A 114 0.70 -24.18 -9.48
CA GLU A 114 0.45 -25.19 -8.41
C GLU A 114 1.11 -24.84 -7.07
N ASP A 115 2.26 -24.16 -7.08
CA ASP A 115 2.98 -23.70 -5.88
C ASP A 115 2.42 -22.40 -5.28
N ALA A 116 1.42 -21.77 -5.92
CA ALA A 116 0.93 -20.46 -5.51
C ALA A 116 0.14 -20.51 -4.20
N GLU A 117 -0.62 -21.58 -3.95
CA GLU A 117 -1.38 -21.75 -2.71
C GLU A 117 -0.45 -21.82 -1.49
N GLY A 118 0.62 -22.62 -1.56
CA GLY A 118 1.59 -22.75 -0.47
C GLY A 118 2.34 -21.44 -0.18
N ARG A 119 2.78 -20.74 -1.23
CA ARG A 119 3.40 -19.40 -1.09
C ARG A 119 2.44 -18.39 -0.47
N MET A 120 1.16 -18.46 -0.84
CA MET A 120 0.15 -17.55 -0.30
C MET A 120 -0.17 -17.84 1.16
N ASP A 121 -0.33 -19.10 1.55
CA ASP A 121 -0.56 -19.49 2.94
C ASP A 121 0.61 -19.08 3.83
N GLU A 122 1.85 -19.29 3.36
CA GLU A 122 3.04 -18.83 4.06
C GLU A 122 3.04 -17.30 4.22
N ALA A 123 2.76 -16.56 3.15
CA ALA A 123 2.70 -15.10 3.18
C ALA A 123 1.61 -14.59 4.13
N LEU A 124 0.40 -15.15 4.06
CA LEU A 124 -0.73 -14.80 4.92
C LEU A 124 -0.44 -15.12 6.39
N SER A 125 0.29 -16.20 6.68
CA SER A 125 0.70 -16.55 8.05
C SER A 125 1.56 -15.47 8.72
N ARG A 126 2.24 -14.63 7.94
CA ARG A 126 3.12 -13.53 8.39
C ARG A 126 2.42 -12.17 8.47
N VAL A 127 1.19 -12.04 7.94
CA VAL A 127 0.42 -10.80 7.96
C VAL A 127 0.08 -10.39 9.39
N ARG A 128 0.46 -9.17 9.78
CA ARG A 128 0.17 -8.59 11.11
C ARG A 128 -0.28 -7.15 10.98
N VAL A 129 -1.11 -6.69 11.92
CA VAL A 129 -1.42 -5.26 12.03
C VAL A 129 -0.15 -4.51 12.44
N PRO A 130 0.27 -3.45 11.71
CA PRO A 130 1.45 -2.69 12.08
C PRO A 130 1.29 -2.06 13.46
N THR A 131 2.25 -2.30 14.33
CA THR A 131 2.34 -1.69 15.67
C THR A 131 3.32 -0.52 15.69
N GLU A 132 4.20 -0.43 14.70
CA GLU A 132 5.13 0.68 14.50
C GLU A 132 4.59 1.68 13.44
N PRO A 133 5.06 2.95 13.44
CA PRO A 133 4.74 3.91 12.39
C PRO A 133 5.20 3.41 11.02
N ILE A 134 4.25 3.27 10.10
CA ILE A 134 4.53 2.89 8.71
C ILE A 134 5.07 4.07 7.89
N GLY A 135 5.70 3.78 6.75
CA GLY A 135 6.19 4.75 5.78
C GLY A 135 5.09 5.49 5.00
N LEU A 136 4.07 6.00 5.69
CA LEU A 136 2.93 6.71 5.09
C LEU A 136 2.59 7.97 5.89
N GLN A 137 2.53 9.10 5.20
CA GLN A 137 2.11 10.36 5.79
C GLN A 137 1.19 11.11 4.82
N ALA A 138 0.12 11.71 5.34
CA ALA A 138 -0.68 12.65 4.58
C ALA A 138 0.13 13.94 4.34
N HIS A 139 0.83 14.03 3.21
CA HIS A 139 1.77 15.11 2.92
C HIS A 139 1.12 16.50 2.88
N ALA A 140 -0.02 16.62 2.21
CA ALA A 140 -0.79 17.85 2.13
C ALA A 140 -2.27 17.56 1.85
N ILE A 141 -3.14 18.43 2.32
CA ILE A 141 -4.57 18.43 2.02
C ILE A 141 -5.01 19.83 1.60
N LEU A 142 -5.88 19.88 0.60
CA LEU A 142 -6.63 21.09 0.25
C LEU A 142 -8.10 20.82 0.56
N PHE A 143 -8.65 21.58 1.50
CA PHE A 143 -10.05 21.44 1.90
C PHE A 143 -10.65 22.83 2.11
N ALA A 144 -11.79 23.10 1.45
CA ALA A 144 -12.49 24.38 1.53
C ALA A 144 -11.58 25.62 1.30
N GLY A 145 -10.64 25.52 0.35
CA GLY A 145 -9.68 26.60 0.04
C GLY A 145 -8.49 26.70 1.01
N VAL A 146 -8.49 25.95 2.12
CA VAL A 146 -7.37 25.89 3.06
C VAL A 146 -6.41 24.78 2.64
N ARG A 147 -5.15 25.14 2.45
CA ARG A 147 -4.06 24.19 2.23
C ARG A 147 -3.31 23.95 3.54
N ALA A 148 -3.33 22.72 4.03
CA ALA A 148 -2.49 22.28 5.15
C ALA A 148 -1.40 21.33 4.63
N LYS A 149 -0.19 21.45 5.20
CA LYS A 149 0.96 20.61 4.86
C LYS A 149 1.49 19.96 6.13
N ALA A 150 1.84 18.68 6.05
CA ALA A 150 2.45 17.97 7.16
C ALA A 150 3.90 18.39 7.39
N ARG A 151 4.37 18.14 8.61
CA ARG A 151 5.79 18.27 8.98
C ARG A 151 6.63 17.16 8.34
N THR A 152 7.95 17.25 8.47
CA THR A 152 8.89 16.20 8.04
C THR A 152 8.42 14.82 8.56
N PRO A 153 8.38 13.80 7.70
CA PRO A 153 8.00 12.46 8.12
C PRO A 153 9.07 11.84 9.02
N TRP A 154 8.76 10.71 9.64
CA TRP A 154 9.69 10.06 10.55
C TRP A 154 10.93 9.52 9.84
N TRP A 155 10.89 9.21 8.54
CA TRP A 155 12.05 8.76 7.78
C TRP A 155 12.92 9.92 7.25
N GLY A 156 12.70 11.14 7.75
CA GLY A 156 13.46 12.32 7.38
C GLY A 156 13.05 12.95 6.05
N ASP A 157 13.78 13.99 5.65
CA ASP A 157 13.61 14.71 4.39
C ASP A 157 14.47 14.14 3.25
N GLY A 158 15.13 13.00 3.46
CA GLY A 158 15.91 12.28 2.45
C GLY A 158 17.11 13.07 1.94
N ARG A 159 17.55 14.11 2.67
CA ARG A 159 18.74 14.88 2.35
C ARG A 159 19.94 14.19 3.01
N SER A 160 20.68 13.42 2.21
CA SER A 160 22.09 13.10 2.47
C SER A 160 22.94 14.35 2.31
#